data_AF-A0A9P8SE04-F1
#
_entry.id   AF-A0A9P8SE04-F1
#
_cell.length_a   1.000
_cell.length_b   1.000
_cell.length_c   1.000
_cell.angle_alpha   90.00
_cell.angle_beta   90.00
_cell.angle_gamma   90.00
#
_symmetry.space_group_name_H-M   'P 1'
#
loop_
_entity.id
_entity.type
_entity.pdbx_description
1 polymer ?
#
loop_
_entity_poly.entity_id
_entity_poly.type
_entity_poly.pdbx_seq_one_letter_code
_entity_poly.pdbx_strand_id
1 'polypeptide(L)'
;MLGIEQLARIDSRLRQAFPQRSLEFFGGVSVLLVGDFFQLPPVRQKPLYSTSTSLSSLERRGQVAYRLFDRTVFLTTVQRQAGDDQAQFRRALQELRESRLTQSEVDSFRAALRVYSTRARVEAKNQGKGAGRAPSDNAGNLSNKFPVAKGARLLISLRDFQAGISYVAVSRVTSLQGLLLEAPFDRQSLYNHTPTEGMKMRLADQQRRQGQQLSDAPYPPLYLD
;
A
#
# COMPACT_ATOMS: atom_id res chain seq x y z
N MET A 1 4.51 -5.25 6.35
CA MET A 1 3.74 -6.23 5.54
C MET A 1 4.30 -7.63 5.72
N LEU A 2 3.48 -8.64 5.43
CA LEU A 2 3.82 -10.06 5.53
C LEU A 2 4.42 -10.56 4.20
N GLY A 3 5.52 -11.31 4.26
CA GLY A 3 6.09 -12.05 3.12
C GLY A 3 5.84 -13.55 3.20
N ILE A 4 6.09 -14.29 2.11
CA ILE A 4 5.87 -15.75 2.07
C ILE A 4 6.66 -16.50 3.13
N GLU A 5 7.89 -16.09 3.43
CA GLU A 5 8.71 -16.75 4.46
C GLU A 5 8.08 -16.61 5.86
N GLN A 6 7.58 -15.41 6.20
CA GLN A 6 6.89 -15.19 7.47
C GLN A 6 5.61 -16.02 7.58
N LEU A 7 4.83 -16.11 6.49
CA LEU A 7 3.63 -16.96 6.47
C LEU A 7 3.97 -18.44 6.73
N ALA A 8 5.08 -18.92 6.16
CA ALA A 8 5.57 -20.28 6.42
C ALA A 8 5.97 -20.50 7.88
N ARG A 9 6.57 -19.48 8.53
CA ARG A 9 6.91 -19.54 9.96
C ARG A 9 5.65 -19.56 10.83
N ILE A 10 4.63 -18.79 10.47
CA ILE A 10 3.32 -18.81 11.15
C ILE A 10 2.69 -20.20 11.05
N ASP A 11 2.59 -20.77 9.85
CA ASP A 11 2.10 -22.14 9.62
C ASP A 11 2.87 -23.16 10.48
N SER A 12 4.20 -23.12 10.45
CA SER A 12 5.05 -24.01 11.24
C SER A 12 4.81 -23.88 12.75
N ARG A 13 4.63 -22.66 13.27
CA ARG A 13 4.41 -22.44 14.70
C ARG A 13 3.02 -22.89 15.15
N LEU A 14 2.01 -22.70 14.33
CA LEU A 14 0.67 -23.18 14.63
C LEU A 14 0.61 -24.72 14.62
N ARG A 15 1.27 -25.39 13.67
CA ARG A 15 1.39 -26.87 13.68
C ARG A 15 2.11 -27.41 14.92
N GLN A 16 3.07 -26.65 15.47
CA GLN A 16 3.76 -27.01 16.73
C GLN A 16 2.86 -26.79 17.94
N ALA A 17 2.06 -25.72 17.95
CA ALA A 17 1.12 -25.43 19.04
C ALA A 17 -0.07 -26.41 19.07
N PHE A 18 -0.45 -26.97 17.91
CA PHE A 18 -1.53 -27.95 17.75
C PHE A 18 -0.98 -29.27 17.18
N PRO A 19 -0.17 -30.03 17.95
CA PRO A 19 0.53 -31.22 17.45
C PRO A 19 -0.42 -32.31 16.90
N GLN A 20 -1.62 -32.42 17.48
CA GLN A 20 -2.69 -33.33 17.04
C GLN A 20 -3.24 -32.99 15.64
N ARG A 21 -2.99 -31.77 15.14
CA ARG A 21 -3.35 -31.30 13.79
C ARG A 21 -2.13 -30.83 13.00
N SER A 22 -0.93 -31.32 13.34
CA SER A 22 0.34 -30.88 12.74
C SER A 22 0.45 -31.17 11.22
N LEU A 23 -0.33 -32.14 10.72
CA LEU A 23 -0.43 -32.44 9.29
C LEU A 23 -1.31 -31.43 8.52
N GLU A 24 -2.20 -30.73 9.22
CA GLU A 24 -3.06 -29.70 8.64
C GLU A 24 -2.32 -28.36 8.54
N PHE A 25 -2.62 -27.58 7.49
CA PHE A 25 -2.11 -26.22 7.40
C PHE A 25 -2.58 -25.38 8.59
N PHE A 26 -1.69 -24.53 9.09
CA PHE A 26 -1.90 -23.66 10.25
C PHE A 26 -2.35 -24.41 11.51
N GLY A 27 -2.00 -25.69 11.67
CA GLY A 27 -2.51 -26.51 12.79
C GLY A 27 -4.04 -26.63 12.79
N GLY A 28 -4.64 -26.42 11.61
CA GLY A 28 -6.08 -26.40 11.38
C GLY A 28 -6.83 -25.20 11.99
N VAL A 29 -6.12 -24.15 12.38
CA VAL A 29 -6.70 -22.89 12.82
C VAL A 29 -7.32 -22.16 11.62
N SER A 30 -8.49 -21.54 11.81
CA SER A 30 -9.08 -20.65 10.81
C SER A 30 -8.27 -19.35 10.72
N VAL A 31 -7.76 -19.03 9.53
CA VAL A 31 -6.90 -17.85 9.29
C VAL A 31 -7.58 -16.93 8.30
N LEU A 32 -7.68 -15.64 8.64
CA LEU A 32 -8.13 -14.58 7.74
C LEU A 32 -6.97 -13.66 7.39
N LEU A 33 -6.69 -13.48 6.10
CA LEU A 33 -5.72 -12.49 5.62
C LEU A 33 -6.44 -11.20 5.25
N VAL A 34 -6.07 -10.10 5.92
CA VAL A 34 -6.63 -8.77 5.67
C VAL A 34 -5.51 -7.81 5.30
N GLY A 35 -5.68 -7.11 4.18
CA GLY A 35 -4.70 -6.13 3.71
C GLY A 35 -4.99 -5.62 2.31
N ASP A 36 -4.11 -4.73 1.82
CA ASP A 36 -4.16 -4.18 0.47
C ASP A 36 -2.78 -4.34 -0.19
N PHE A 37 -2.67 -5.24 -1.16
CA PHE A 37 -1.42 -5.55 -1.85
C PHE A 37 -0.90 -4.41 -2.75
N PHE A 38 -1.71 -3.39 -3.00
CA PHE A 38 -1.30 -2.18 -3.72
C PHE A 38 -0.64 -1.13 -2.82
N GLN A 39 -0.63 -1.34 -1.50
CA GLN A 39 0.25 -0.61 -0.59
C GLN A 39 1.72 -1.09 -0.75
N LEU A 40 2.58 -0.77 0.22
CA LEU A 40 3.98 -1.17 0.15
C LEU A 40 4.13 -2.71 0.16
N PRO A 41 5.10 -3.28 -0.55
CA PRO A 41 5.48 -4.67 -0.39
C PRO A 41 6.24 -4.88 0.95
N PRO A 42 6.40 -6.12 1.42
CA PRO A 42 7.27 -6.42 2.56
C PRO A 42 8.73 -6.03 2.27
N VAL A 43 9.41 -5.51 3.30
CA VAL A 43 10.80 -5.07 3.20
C VAL A 43 11.72 -6.30 3.21
N ARG A 44 12.62 -6.39 2.21
CA ARG A 44 13.62 -7.47 2.06
C ARG A 44 13.04 -8.89 2.04
N GLN A 45 11.78 -9.06 1.67
CA GLN A 45 11.15 -10.38 1.53
C GLN A 45 10.31 -10.44 0.27
N LYS A 46 10.08 -11.66 -0.22
CA LYS A 46 9.15 -11.88 -1.32
C LYS A 46 7.71 -11.68 -0.83
N PRO A 47 6.87 -10.91 -1.57
CA PRO A 47 5.46 -10.70 -1.21
C PRO A 47 4.69 -12.02 -1.26
N LEU A 48 3.53 -12.08 -0.59
CA LEU A 48 2.66 -13.26 -0.56
C LEU A 48 2.33 -13.81 -1.95
N TYR A 49 2.07 -12.91 -2.89
CA TYR A 49 1.74 -13.20 -4.29
C TYR A 49 2.96 -13.52 -5.18
N SER A 50 4.15 -13.74 -4.61
CA SER A 50 5.33 -14.05 -5.42
C SER A 50 5.16 -15.38 -6.17
N THR A 51 5.34 -15.35 -7.48
CA THR A 51 5.39 -16.53 -8.36
C THR A 51 6.81 -16.95 -8.71
N SER A 52 7.82 -16.41 -8.00
CA SER A 52 9.23 -16.76 -8.21
C SER A 52 9.45 -18.27 -8.07
N THR A 53 10.27 -18.83 -8.97
CA THR A 53 10.66 -20.24 -8.96
C THR A 53 11.91 -20.50 -8.12
N SER A 54 12.76 -19.48 -7.97
CA SER A 54 13.96 -19.49 -7.11
C SER A 54 13.57 -19.16 -5.66
N LEU A 55 13.10 -20.18 -4.94
CA LEU A 55 12.66 -20.08 -3.55
C LEU A 55 13.44 -21.03 -2.65
N SER A 56 13.80 -20.58 -1.46
CA SER A 56 14.22 -21.47 -0.38
C SER A 56 13.10 -22.45 -0.01
N SER A 57 13.45 -23.54 0.67
CA SER A 57 12.46 -24.52 1.15
C SER A 57 11.40 -23.90 2.05
N LEU A 58 11.77 -22.89 2.86
CA LEU A 58 10.84 -22.19 3.73
C LEU A 58 9.90 -21.26 2.94
N GLU A 59 10.44 -20.49 2.00
CA GLU A 59 9.62 -19.64 1.10
C GLU A 59 8.65 -20.47 0.26
N ARG A 60 9.07 -21.64 -0.24
CA ARG A 60 8.21 -22.55 -0.99
C ARG A 60 7.01 -23.02 -0.18
N ARG A 61 7.22 -23.38 1.11
CA ARG A 61 6.10 -23.70 2.02
C ARG A 61 5.14 -22.54 2.18
N GLY A 62 5.67 -21.32 2.31
CA GLY A 62 4.87 -20.11 2.39
C GLY A 62 4.06 -19.83 1.13
N GLN A 63 4.65 -20.02 -0.05
CA GLN A 63 3.98 -19.87 -1.33
C GLN A 63 2.82 -20.88 -1.46
N VAL A 64 3.02 -22.14 -1.05
CA VAL A 64 1.97 -23.16 -1.04
C VAL A 64 0.86 -22.78 -0.04
N ALA A 65 1.21 -22.39 1.18
CA ALA A 65 0.24 -21.97 2.20
C ALA A 65 -0.60 -20.78 1.73
N TYR A 66 -0.01 -19.80 1.05
CA TYR A 66 -0.75 -18.63 0.52
C TYR A 66 -1.78 -19.00 -0.56
N ARG A 67 -1.52 -20.06 -1.35
CA ARG A 67 -2.44 -20.52 -2.41
C ARG A 67 -3.70 -21.20 -1.87
N LEU A 68 -3.69 -21.66 -0.60
CA LEU A 68 -4.85 -22.26 0.05
C LEU A 68 -5.94 -21.26 0.41
N PHE A 69 -5.58 -19.99 0.55
CA PHE A 69 -6.58 -18.93 0.58
C PHE A 69 -7.18 -18.89 -0.82
N ASP A 70 -8.43 -19.29 -0.98
CA ASP A 70 -9.14 -19.35 -2.26
C ASP A 70 -10.51 -18.68 -2.23
N ARG A 71 -10.86 -18.07 -1.09
CA ARG A 71 -12.05 -17.23 -0.90
C ARG A 71 -11.62 -15.80 -0.63
N THR A 72 -12.18 -14.86 -1.39
CA THR A 72 -11.82 -13.44 -1.30
C THR A 72 -13.05 -12.58 -1.10
N VAL A 73 -12.93 -11.56 -0.25
CA VAL A 73 -13.92 -10.49 -0.11
C VAL A 73 -13.23 -9.17 -0.46
N PHE A 74 -13.80 -8.42 -1.40
CA PHE A 74 -13.35 -7.08 -1.74
C PHE A 74 -14.24 -6.05 -1.05
N LEU A 75 -13.67 -5.27 -0.13
CA LEU A 75 -14.35 -4.11 0.43
C LEU A 75 -14.30 -2.98 -0.59
N THR A 76 -15.47 -2.49 -1.01
CA THR A 76 -15.61 -1.49 -2.09
C THR A 76 -15.88 -0.08 -1.55
N THR A 77 -16.40 0.04 -0.33
CA THR A 77 -16.74 1.34 0.26
C THR A 77 -15.54 1.97 0.96
N VAL A 78 -15.06 3.10 0.44
CA VAL A 78 -13.97 3.89 1.04
C VAL A 78 -14.53 4.82 2.12
N GLN A 79 -14.20 4.54 3.40
CA GLN A 79 -14.69 5.30 4.55
C GLN A 79 -13.84 6.54 4.90
N ARG A 80 -12.53 6.52 4.64
CA ARG A 80 -11.63 7.61 5.06
C ARG A 80 -11.88 8.91 4.30
N GLN A 81 -12.14 8.80 3.01
CA GLN A 81 -12.55 9.90 2.13
C GLN A 81 -14.05 9.81 1.88
N ALA A 82 -14.86 9.67 2.93
CA ALA A 82 -16.33 9.63 2.81
C ALA A 82 -16.91 10.99 2.40
N GLY A 83 -18.14 11.00 1.88
CA GLY A 83 -18.83 12.20 1.38
C GLY A 83 -18.74 12.36 -0.14
N ASP A 84 -19.79 12.90 -0.75
CA ASP A 84 -19.87 13.05 -2.21
C ASP A 84 -18.88 14.10 -2.75
N ASP A 85 -18.55 15.09 -1.92
CA ASP A 85 -17.52 16.10 -2.18
C ASP A 85 -16.11 15.50 -2.33
N GLN A 86 -15.89 14.29 -1.81
CA GLN A 86 -14.62 13.56 -1.95
C GLN A 86 -14.59 12.57 -3.13
N ALA A 87 -15.61 12.53 -3.99
CA ALA A 87 -15.69 11.57 -5.10
C ALA A 87 -14.48 11.65 -6.07
N GLN A 88 -14.07 12.87 -6.44
CA GLN A 88 -12.88 13.08 -7.28
C GLN A 88 -11.60 12.62 -6.58
N PHE A 89 -11.51 12.76 -5.26
CA PHE A 89 -10.36 12.30 -4.50
C PHE A 89 -10.28 10.77 -4.44
N ARG A 90 -11.42 10.09 -4.22
CA ARG A 90 -11.48 8.62 -4.27
C ARG A 90 -11.07 8.08 -5.64
N ARG A 91 -11.55 8.71 -6.72
CA ARG A 91 -11.17 8.37 -8.09
C ARG A 91 -9.65 8.49 -8.28
N ALA A 92 -9.09 9.62 -7.88
CA ALA A 92 -7.65 9.87 -7.92
C ALA A 92 -6.84 8.81 -7.15
N LEU A 93 -7.27 8.44 -5.94
CA LEU A 93 -6.62 7.38 -5.17
C LEU A 93 -6.66 6.02 -5.85
N GLN A 94 -7.76 5.68 -6.52
CA GLN A 94 -7.87 4.42 -7.26
C GLN A 94 -6.91 4.37 -8.45
N GLU A 95 -6.78 5.48 -9.18
CA GLU A 95 -5.86 5.58 -10.32
C GLU A 95 -4.40 5.45 -9.86
N LEU A 96 -4.04 6.11 -8.75
CA LEU A 96 -2.74 5.94 -8.08
C LEU A 96 -2.50 4.49 -7.63
N ARG A 97 -3.54 3.84 -7.10
CA ARG A 97 -3.48 2.46 -6.61
C ARG A 97 -3.14 1.51 -7.75
N GLU A 98 -3.82 1.63 -8.88
CA GLU A 98 -3.68 0.70 -10.01
C GLU A 98 -2.48 1.01 -10.93
N SER A 99 -1.89 2.21 -10.80
CA SER A 99 -0.85 2.70 -11.72
C SER A 99 -1.31 2.67 -13.18
N ARG A 100 -2.63 2.83 -13.41
CA ARG A 100 -3.27 3.00 -14.70
C ARG A 100 -3.85 4.40 -14.71
N LEU A 101 -3.14 5.32 -15.34
CA LEU A 101 -3.61 6.69 -15.55
C LEU A 101 -3.77 6.85 -17.06
N THR A 102 -5.00 6.91 -17.57
CA THR A 102 -5.25 7.39 -18.94
C THR A 102 -5.18 8.92 -18.97
N GLN A 103 -5.04 9.50 -20.17
CA GLN A 103 -4.91 10.96 -20.34
C GLN A 103 -6.13 11.73 -19.79
N SER A 104 -7.37 11.23 -19.94
CA SER A 104 -8.57 11.91 -19.42
C SER A 104 -8.74 11.78 -17.89
N GLU A 105 -8.21 10.71 -17.30
CA GLU A 105 -8.19 10.48 -15.85
C GLU A 105 -7.21 11.44 -15.18
N VAL A 106 -6.09 11.72 -15.84
CA VAL A 106 -5.12 12.73 -15.40
C VAL A 106 -5.69 14.16 -15.38
N ASP A 107 -6.61 14.50 -16.27
CA ASP A 107 -7.28 15.80 -16.24
C ASP A 107 -8.25 15.91 -15.04
N SER A 108 -8.90 14.80 -14.68
CA SER A 108 -9.68 14.69 -13.43
C SER A 108 -8.79 14.76 -12.18
N PHE A 109 -7.64 14.08 -12.21
CA PHE A 109 -6.62 14.08 -11.16
C PHE A 109 -5.99 15.47 -10.97
N ARG A 110 -5.84 16.25 -12.06
CA ARG A 110 -5.38 17.65 -12.08
C ARG A 110 -6.36 18.58 -11.36
N ALA A 111 -7.66 18.35 -11.51
CA ALA A 111 -8.69 19.14 -10.85
C ALA A 111 -8.76 18.84 -9.34
N ALA A 112 -8.50 17.58 -8.96
CA ALA A 112 -8.55 17.12 -7.58
C ALA A 112 -7.35 17.63 -6.75
N LEU A 113 -6.12 17.50 -7.26
CA LEU A 113 -4.90 17.94 -6.56
C LEU A 113 -4.75 19.46 -6.58
N ARG A 114 -5.18 20.13 -5.51
CA ARG A 114 -4.80 21.54 -5.26
C ARG A 114 -3.32 21.60 -4.90
N VAL A 115 -2.48 21.84 -5.91
CA VAL A 115 -1.07 22.20 -5.69
C VAL A 115 -1.05 23.57 -5.02
N TYR A 116 -0.76 23.61 -3.72
CA TYR A 116 -0.52 24.88 -3.05
C TYR A 116 0.79 25.46 -3.57
N SER A 117 0.73 26.67 -4.14
CA SER A 117 1.95 27.43 -4.46
C SER A 117 2.73 27.62 -3.17
N THR A 118 3.96 27.09 -3.11
CA THR A 118 4.85 27.19 -1.95
C THR A 118 5.25 28.65 -1.74
N ARG A 119 4.44 29.41 -0.99
CA ARG A 119 4.73 30.83 -0.70
C ARG A 119 5.54 31.03 0.59
N ALA A 120 5.72 30.00 1.42
CA ALA A 120 6.58 30.05 2.59
C ALA A 120 7.38 28.74 2.73
N ARG A 121 8.72 28.84 2.70
CA ARG A 121 9.62 27.77 3.12
C ARG A 121 10.02 28.06 4.56
N VAL A 122 9.91 27.06 5.42
CA VAL A 122 10.33 27.18 6.83
C VAL A 122 11.68 26.50 6.98
N GLU A 123 12.61 27.15 7.68
CA GLU A 123 13.88 26.53 8.07
C GLU A 123 13.68 25.69 9.33
N ALA A 124 14.13 24.43 9.30
CA ALA A 124 14.16 23.59 10.47
C ALA A 124 15.10 24.21 11.52
N LYS A 125 14.58 24.51 12.72
CA LYS A 125 15.39 24.99 13.84
C LYS A 125 15.90 23.79 14.63
N ASN A 126 17.16 23.43 14.43
CA ASN A 126 17.81 22.35 15.16
C ASN A 126 18.06 22.76 16.62
N GLN A 127 17.61 21.96 17.58
CA GLN A 127 17.92 22.15 19.01
C GLN A 127 18.94 21.08 19.48
N GLY A 128 19.97 21.51 20.21
CA GLY A 128 20.99 20.62 20.78
C GLY A 128 22.42 20.87 20.29
N LYS A 129 23.42 20.57 21.15
CA LYS A 129 24.84 20.78 20.87
C LYS A 129 25.30 19.82 19.75
N GLY A 130 25.62 20.37 18.57
CA GLY A 130 26.02 19.59 17.38
C GLY A 130 24.88 19.26 16.41
N ALA A 131 23.63 19.61 16.72
CA ALA A 131 22.47 19.30 15.88
C ALA A 131 22.53 19.99 14.49
N GLY A 132 23.13 21.19 14.40
CA GLY A 132 23.32 21.89 13.13
C GLY A 132 24.43 21.32 12.23
N ARG A 133 25.21 20.34 12.71
CA ARG A 133 26.27 19.67 11.93
C ARG A 133 25.83 18.32 11.38
N ALA A 134 24.60 17.88 11.68
CA ALA A 134 24.07 16.63 11.17
C ALA A 134 23.83 16.78 9.64
N PRO A 135 24.51 15.99 8.80
CA PRO A 135 24.22 15.97 7.37
C PRO A 135 22.80 15.45 7.14
N SER A 136 22.12 15.94 6.10
CA SER A 136 20.71 15.61 5.76
C SER A 136 20.43 14.11 5.63
N ASP A 137 21.48 13.36 5.35
CA ASP A 137 21.58 11.91 5.18
C ASP A 137 21.37 11.18 6.51
N ASN A 138 21.75 11.79 7.64
CA ASN A 138 21.48 11.28 8.99
C ASN A 138 20.08 11.64 9.50
N ALA A 139 19.39 12.60 8.87
CA ALA A 139 18.04 13.04 9.22
C ALA A 139 16.94 12.28 8.44
N GLY A 140 17.28 11.15 7.80
CA GLY A 140 16.30 10.33 7.10
C GLY A 140 15.71 10.99 5.86
N ASN A 141 16.50 11.78 5.11
CA ASN A 141 16.11 12.51 3.90
C ASN A 141 15.18 13.72 4.12
N LEU A 142 15.09 14.27 5.33
CA LEU A 142 14.39 15.54 5.54
C LEU A 142 15.28 16.73 5.12
N SER A 143 14.79 17.56 4.21
CA SER A 143 15.42 18.85 3.85
C SER A 143 15.39 19.83 5.05
N ASN A 144 16.47 20.60 5.23
CA ASN A 144 16.53 21.67 6.23
C ASN A 144 15.64 22.88 5.90
N LYS A 145 15.17 22.97 4.64
CA LYS A 145 14.16 23.93 4.20
C LYS A 145 13.03 23.18 3.51
N PHE A 146 11.85 23.20 4.11
CA PHE A 146 10.69 22.52 3.55
C PHE A 146 9.53 23.51 3.34
N PRO A 147 8.75 23.34 2.27
CA PRO A 147 7.57 24.16 2.03
C PRO A 147 6.49 23.87 3.07
N VAL A 148 5.81 24.92 3.54
CA VAL A 148 4.69 24.81 4.48
C VAL A 148 3.54 25.66 3.98
N ALA A 149 2.32 25.13 4.03
CA ALA A 149 1.10 25.90 3.82
C ALA A 149 0.17 25.72 5.03
N LYS A 150 -0.63 26.75 5.35
CA LYS A 150 -1.64 26.63 6.41
C LYS A 150 -2.62 25.52 6.03
N GLY A 151 -2.69 24.48 6.87
CA GLY A 151 -3.48 23.28 6.62
C GLY A 151 -2.73 22.13 5.94
N ALA A 152 -1.43 22.27 5.64
CA ALA A 152 -0.62 21.21 5.05
C ALA A 152 -0.51 19.99 6.00
N ARG A 153 -0.96 18.82 5.54
CA ARG A 153 -1.00 17.55 6.32
C ARG A 153 -0.01 16.51 5.83
N LEU A 154 0.47 16.63 4.59
CA LEU A 154 1.39 15.67 3.99
C LEU A 154 2.24 16.36 2.90
N LEU A 155 3.53 16.08 2.92
CA LEU A 155 4.53 16.48 1.92
C LEU A 155 5.01 15.24 1.16
N ILE A 156 4.95 15.26 -0.16
CA ILE A 156 5.49 14.20 -1.02
C ILE A 156 6.59 14.81 -1.87
N SER A 157 7.82 14.28 -1.75
CA SER A 157 8.97 14.72 -2.54
C SER A 157 9.07 13.94 -3.85
N LEU A 158 9.82 14.47 -4.83
CA LEU A 158 10.06 13.79 -6.12
C LEU A 158 10.70 12.38 -5.98
N ARG A 159 11.36 12.09 -4.86
CA ARG A 159 12.00 10.79 -4.60
C ARG A 159 11.03 9.75 -4.02
N ASP A 160 9.84 10.17 -3.60
CA ASP A 160 8.77 9.31 -3.06
C ASP A 160 7.82 8.78 -4.16
N PHE A 161 8.13 9.07 -5.43
CA PHE A 161 7.37 8.66 -6.62
C PHE A 161 7.68 7.21 -7.03
N GLN A 162 7.52 6.27 -6.12
CA GLN A 162 7.40 4.84 -6.44
C GLN A 162 5.94 4.40 -6.24
N ALA A 163 5.40 3.67 -7.22
CA ALA A 163 4.05 3.10 -7.17
C ALA A 163 3.87 2.29 -5.87
N GLY A 164 3.00 2.77 -4.98
CA GLY A 164 2.80 2.23 -3.63
C GLY A 164 3.15 3.22 -2.51
N ILE A 165 4.30 3.91 -2.59
CA ILE A 165 4.67 4.95 -1.61
C ILE A 165 3.76 6.15 -1.76
N SER A 166 3.59 6.66 -2.98
CA SER A 166 2.70 7.80 -3.24
C SER A 166 1.24 7.46 -2.91
N TYR A 167 0.77 6.27 -3.26
CA TYR A 167 -0.57 5.80 -2.90
C TYR A 167 -0.75 5.72 -1.38
N VAL A 168 0.19 5.11 -0.65
CA VAL A 168 0.13 5.03 0.82
C VAL A 168 0.14 6.42 1.42
N ALA A 169 1.02 7.31 0.96
CA ALA A 169 1.12 8.67 1.46
C ALA A 169 -0.21 9.41 1.26
N VAL A 170 -0.68 9.54 0.02
CA VAL A 170 -1.90 10.30 -0.30
C VAL A 170 -3.15 9.68 0.35
N SER A 171 -3.24 8.34 0.41
CA SER A 171 -4.40 7.65 1.01
C SER A 171 -4.56 7.84 2.52
N ARG A 172 -3.57 8.41 3.23
CA ARG A 172 -3.71 8.76 4.65
C ARG A 172 -4.51 10.04 4.89
N VAL A 173 -4.69 10.89 3.90
CA VAL A 173 -5.39 12.17 4.06
C VAL A 173 -6.90 11.98 3.86
N THR A 174 -7.72 12.65 4.66
CA THR A 174 -9.19 12.59 4.56
C THR A 174 -9.75 13.43 3.41
N SER A 175 -9.01 14.45 2.98
CA SER A 175 -9.39 15.40 1.92
C SER A 175 -8.17 15.94 1.19
N LEU A 176 -8.31 16.41 -0.05
CA LEU A 176 -7.23 17.09 -0.78
C LEU A 176 -6.91 18.48 -0.24
N GLN A 177 -7.80 19.05 0.56
CA GLN A 177 -7.54 20.28 1.30
C GLN A 177 -6.39 20.06 2.27
N GLY A 178 -5.26 20.75 2.04
CA GLY A 178 -4.05 20.58 2.86
C GLY A 178 -3.03 19.56 2.35
N LEU A 179 -3.13 19.03 1.13
CA LEU A 179 -2.02 18.25 0.56
C LEU A 179 -0.98 19.20 -0.06
N LEU A 180 0.29 19.09 0.33
CA LEU A 180 1.35 19.91 -0.26
C LEU A 180 2.31 19.02 -1.05
N LEU A 181 2.51 19.33 -2.33
CA LEU A 181 3.48 18.65 -3.18
C LEU A 181 4.66 19.61 -3.40
N GLU A 182 5.89 19.15 -3.15
CA GLU A 182 7.09 19.99 -3.28
C GLU A 182 7.40 20.34 -4.74
N ALA A 183 6.98 19.47 -5.66
CA ALA A 183 7.03 19.67 -7.09
C ALA A 183 5.67 19.30 -7.71
N PRO A 184 5.34 19.81 -8.90
CA PRO A 184 4.25 19.27 -9.70
C PRO A 184 4.39 17.75 -9.78
N PHE A 185 3.28 17.06 -9.62
CA PHE A 185 3.23 15.62 -9.77
C PHE A 185 3.74 15.23 -11.17
N ASP A 186 4.92 14.60 -11.25
CA ASP A 186 5.52 14.19 -12.52
C ASP A 186 4.75 12.98 -13.07
N ARG A 187 3.75 13.29 -13.89
CA ARG A 187 2.85 12.31 -14.51
C ARG A 187 3.59 11.41 -15.48
N GLN A 188 4.61 11.93 -16.17
CA GLN A 188 5.41 11.17 -17.13
C GLN A 188 6.10 9.97 -16.46
N SER A 189 6.48 10.12 -15.19
CA SER A 189 7.04 9.01 -14.38
C SER A 189 6.04 7.86 -14.20
N LEU A 190 4.73 8.09 -14.25
CA LEU A 190 3.72 7.03 -14.12
C LEU A 190 3.36 6.39 -15.47
N TYR A 191 3.54 7.12 -16.56
CA TYR A 191 3.28 6.67 -17.92
C TYR A 191 4.40 5.77 -18.48
N ASN A 192 5.66 6.02 -18.09
CA ASN A 192 6.83 5.48 -18.79
C ASN A 192 7.45 4.24 -18.13
N HIS A 193 6.72 3.54 -17.29
CA HIS A 193 7.23 2.34 -16.64
C HIS A 193 6.61 1.08 -17.24
N THR A 194 7.41 0.36 -18.01
CA THR A 194 7.20 -1.07 -18.22
C THR A 194 6.94 -1.71 -16.86
N PRO A 195 5.79 -2.38 -16.65
CA PRO A 195 5.44 -2.94 -15.36
C PRO A 195 6.57 -3.83 -14.85
N THR A 196 7.06 -3.56 -13.63
CA THR A 196 8.08 -4.40 -13.00
C THR A 196 7.52 -5.82 -12.81
N GLU A 197 8.39 -6.83 -12.71
CA GLU A 197 7.94 -8.20 -12.42
C GLU A 197 7.11 -8.28 -11.13
N GLY A 198 7.46 -7.47 -10.11
CA GLY A 198 6.66 -7.33 -8.89
C GLY A 198 5.24 -6.83 -9.14
N MET A 199 5.08 -5.85 -10.03
CA MET A 199 3.76 -5.33 -10.43
C MET A 199 2.97 -6.36 -11.24
N LYS A 200 3.62 -7.08 -12.17
CA LYS A 200 2.97 -8.16 -12.94
C LYS A 200 2.46 -9.26 -12.03
N MET A 201 3.28 -9.74 -11.09
CA MET A 201 2.88 -10.75 -10.10
C MET A 201 1.69 -10.26 -9.25
N ARG A 202 1.71 -9.00 -8.80
CA ARG A 202 0.61 -8.40 -8.04
C ARG A 202 -0.68 -8.35 -8.83
N LEU A 203 -0.64 -7.90 -10.09
CA LEU A 203 -1.81 -7.80 -10.95
C LEU A 203 -2.39 -9.18 -11.29
N ALA A 204 -1.53 -10.16 -11.57
CA ALA A 204 -1.95 -11.55 -11.79
C ALA A 204 -2.65 -12.14 -10.55
N ASP A 205 -2.13 -11.85 -9.35
CA ASP A 205 -2.77 -12.28 -8.11
C ASP A 205 -4.11 -11.58 -7.89
N GLN A 206 -4.19 -10.26 -8.14
CA GLN A 206 -5.45 -9.51 -8.07
C GLN A 206 -6.51 -10.12 -9.01
N GLN A 207 -6.15 -10.49 -10.24
CA GLN A 207 -7.06 -11.12 -11.19
C GLN A 207 -7.49 -12.51 -10.72
N ARG A 208 -6.56 -13.33 -10.20
CA ARG A 208 -6.89 -14.63 -9.59
C ARG A 208 -7.88 -14.47 -8.43
N ARG A 209 -7.68 -13.45 -7.59
CA ARG A 209 -8.52 -13.15 -6.43
C ARG A 209 -9.91 -12.66 -6.82
N GLN A 210 -10.05 -11.92 -7.93
CA GLN A 210 -11.35 -11.57 -8.50
C GLN A 210 -12.16 -12.81 -8.90
N GLY A 211 -11.50 -13.82 -9.50
CA GLY A 211 -12.14 -15.12 -9.77
C GLY A 211 -12.48 -15.96 -8.54
N GLN A 212 -12.04 -15.53 -7.35
CA GLN A 212 -12.26 -16.17 -6.05
C GLN A 212 -13.19 -15.35 -5.15
N GLN A 213 -13.84 -14.32 -5.71
CA GLN A 213 -14.73 -13.45 -4.96
C GLN A 213 -15.96 -14.24 -4.47
N LEU A 214 -16.25 -14.14 -3.18
CA LEU A 214 -17.49 -14.64 -2.62
C LEU A 214 -18.65 -13.76 -3.13
N SER A 215 -19.56 -14.34 -3.91
CA SER A 215 -20.80 -13.69 -4.35
C SER A 215 -21.85 -13.66 -3.26
N ASP A 216 -21.87 -14.71 -2.43
CA ASP A 216 -22.87 -14.93 -1.40
C ASP A 216 -22.20 -15.15 -0.05
N ALA A 217 -22.90 -14.73 1.02
CA ALA A 217 -22.44 -14.99 2.37
C ALA A 217 -22.40 -16.52 2.59
N PRO A 218 -21.24 -17.11 2.93
CA PRO A 218 -21.13 -18.56 3.12
C PRO A 218 -21.95 -19.06 4.31
N TYR A 219 -22.38 -18.15 5.20
CA TYR A 219 -23.26 -18.42 6.32
C TYR A 219 -24.35 -17.35 6.37
N PRO A 220 -25.61 -17.72 6.63
CA PRO A 220 -26.66 -16.73 6.87
C PRO A 220 -26.27 -15.86 8.08
N PRO A 221 -26.54 -14.55 8.05
CA PRO A 221 -26.26 -13.68 9.19
C PRO A 221 -27.05 -14.15 10.41
N LEU A 222 -26.34 -14.62 11.43
CA LEU A 222 -26.89 -14.78 12.77
C LEU A 222 -26.90 -13.40 13.41
N TYR A 223 -28.03 -12.72 13.34
CA TYR A 223 -28.25 -11.55 14.17
C TYR A 223 -28.41 -12.05 15.61
N LEU A 224 -27.55 -11.58 16.50
CA LEU A 224 -27.76 -11.74 17.94
C LEU A 224 -28.88 -10.77 18.31
N ASP A 225 -30.00 -11.31 18.80
CA ASP A 225 -31.10 -10.54 19.40
C ASP A 225 -30.63 -9.75 20.64
#